data_AF-A0A0T9LB44-F1
#
_entry.id   AF-A0A0T9LB44-F1
#
_cell.length_a   1.000
_cell.length_b   1.000
_cell.length_c   1.000
_cell.angle_alpha   90.00
_cell.angle_beta   90.00
_cell.angle_gamma   90.00
#
_symmetry.space_group_name_H-M   'P 1'
#
loop_
_entity.id
_entity.type
_entity.pdbx_description
1 polymer ?
#
loop_
_entity_poly.entity_id
_entity_poly.type
_entity_poly.pdbx_seq_one_letter_code
_entity_poly.pdbx_strand_id
1 'polypeptide(L)'
;MEFIKEFDEVIRLGIDGHIEDTLLNADNDYVFEFAETLYLITRYYFGLPEKPNENFSFVANSSLSGGRHPCAAPECRIEKLKQLASFSSLYTDEVYIQNPFERIFIAGPEKLNLMLRQDLIAAIYSYLYLKPLIKRGIIKYAQNRISLCHDHHISLAKPLSEKITKKENKLYDLLHEFILETCEISLGMEEERKPFFEIKSPTGFIEHGVMYFHIMEPIGDYIENLCTKEMPYLFSKKEIIDEGILILVISPIINDLSNQEWHSFFYGTSYLCDNQIQMDIASRLNNSVYKANSTSFDSTIKHYLPTVQSRSLDDILTLRDREAEAFYVYRDKINTMIKKTGDWKESDISELFRDQILPEINIIEKKIRDWKTKTRSGLRDKIIIGTGAMSFGLYSGVLPSDFSHLFAAAGGGAALVSAMIDLSKTLKGKEEARKSDFYFLWQANK
;
A
#
# COMPACT_ATOMS: atom_id res chain seq x y z
N MET A 1 -11.17 18.74 14.46
CA MET A 1 -11.71 18.47 13.12
C MET A 1 -13.12 17.94 13.29
N GLU A 2 -14.12 18.58 12.68
CA GLU A 2 -15.54 18.23 12.83
C GLU A 2 -15.83 16.78 12.43
N PHE A 3 -15.18 16.28 11.37
CA PHE A 3 -15.20 14.86 10.97
C PHE A 3 -14.98 13.92 12.16
N ILE A 4 -13.94 14.12 12.97
CA ILE A 4 -13.65 13.20 14.09
C ILE A 4 -14.81 13.17 15.09
N LYS A 5 -15.37 14.34 15.42
CA LYS A 5 -16.47 14.45 16.38
C LYS A 5 -17.71 13.73 15.87
N GLU A 6 -18.07 13.94 14.62
CA GLU A 6 -19.26 13.33 14.00
C GLU A 6 -19.09 11.82 13.81
N PHE A 7 -17.91 11.40 13.34
CA PHE A 7 -17.60 9.99 13.12
C PHE A 7 -17.53 9.20 14.43
N ASP A 8 -16.92 9.77 15.48
CA ASP A 8 -16.92 9.20 16.83
C ASP A 8 -18.33 9.08 17.40
N GLU A 9 -19.18 10.08 17.16
CA GLU A 9 -20.56 10.08 17.65
C GLU A 9 -21.37 8.95 17.03
N VAL A 10 -21.27 8.78 15.70
CA VAL A 10 -21.96 7.69 15.00
C VAL A 10 -21.45 6.33 15.48
N ILE A 11 -20.14 6.15 15.60
CA ILE A 11 -19.58 4.91 16.17
C ILE A 11 -20.17 4.70 17.57
N ARG A 12 -20.05 5.67 18.48
CA ARG A 12 -20.54 5.53 19.85
C ARG A 12 -22.01 5.13 19.92
N LEU A 13 -22.87 5.77 19.12
CA LEU A 13 -24.31 5.48 19.08
C LEU A 13 -24.63 4.14 18.43
N GLY A 14 -23.85 3.71 17.44
CA GLY A 14 -24.12 2.50 16.65
C GLY A 14 -23.52 1.21 17.21
N ILE A 15 -22.58 1.26 18.14
CA ILE A 15 -21.95 0.05 18.73
C ILE A 15 -21.93 0.02 20.26
N ASP A 16 -22.20 1.15 20.94
CA ASP A 16 -22.18 1.28 22.42
C ASP A 16 -20.97 0.61 23.12
N GLY A 17 -19.80 0.64 22.48
CA GLY A 17 -18.56 0.04 22.99
C GLY A 17 -18.40 -1.48 22.76
N HIS A 18 -19.37 -2.15 22.15
CA HIS A 18 -19.37 -3.59 21.85
C HIS A 18 -19.29 -3.83 20.33
N ILE A 19 -18.13 -3.56 19.72
CA ILE A 19 -17.96 -3.56 18.25
C ILE A 19 -18.34 -4.91 17.63
N GLU A 20 -17.68 -5.98 18.04
CA GLU A 20 -17.84 -7.30 17.45
C GLU A 20 -19.22 -7.87 17.70
N ASP A 21 -19.68 -7.83 18.95
CA ASP A 21 -20.96 -8.40 19.36
C ASP A 21 -22.12 -7.72 18.61
N THR A 22 -22.09 -6.39 18.52
CA THR A 22 -23.13 -5.65 17.80
C THR A 22 -23.11 -5.98 16.32
N LEU A 23 -21.95 -5.86 15.65
CA LEU A 23 -21.88 -5.96 14.19
C LEU A 23 -21.97 -7.39 13.65
N LEU A 24 -21.68 -8.41 14.46
CA LEU A 24 -21.86 -9.81 14.07
C LEU A 24 -23.29 -10.29 14.24
N ASN A 25 -24.02 -9.78 15.24
CA ASN A 25 -25.34 -10.29 15.61
C ASN A 25 -26.52 -9.42 15.15
N ALA A 26 -26.29 -8.14 14.81
CA ALA A 26 -27.34 -7.26 14.30
C ALA A 26 -27.88 -7.74 12.94
N ASP A 27 -29.11 -7.36 12.58
CA ASP A 27 -29.65 -7.63 11.25
C ASP A 27 -28.90 -6.87 10.15
N ASN A 28 -29.15 -7.26 8.89
CA ASN A 28 -28.43 -6.69 7.75
C ASN A 28 -28.78 -5.22 7.52
N ASP A 29 -30.02 -4.79 7.77
CA ASP A 29 -30.45 -3.43 7.52
C ASP A 29 -29.75 -2.47 8.49
N TYR A 30 -29.66 -2.85 9.77
CA TYR A 30 -28.91 -2.10 10.77
C TYR A 30 -27.44 -1.92 10.39
N VAL A 31 -26.76 -3.02 10.03
CA VAL A 31 -25.34 -2.97 9.65
C VAL A 31 -25.13 -2.13 8.39
N PHE A 32 -26.05 -2.21 7.44
CA PHE A 32 -26.03 -1.40 6.23
C PHE A 32 -26.19 0.08 6.55
N GLU A 33 -27.24 0.48 7.28
CA GLU A 33 -27.50 1.88 7.64
C GLU A 33 -26.33 2.49 8.44
N PHE A 34 -25.75 1.71 9.35
CA PHE A 34 -24.57 2.13 10.10
C PHE A 34 -23.36 2.36 9.17
N ALA A 35 -23.05 1.41 8.29
CA ALA A 35 -21.95 1.55 7.33
C ALA A 35 -22.20 2.68 6.30
N GLU A 36 -23.45 2.85 5.86
CA GLU A 36 -23.88 3.94 4.99
C GLU A 36 -23.64 5.30 5.66
N THR A 37 -24.02 5.43 6.93
CA THR A 37 -23.82 6.68 7.69
C THR A 37 -22.33 7.03 7.77
N LEU A 38 -21.48 6.06 8.10
CA LEU A 38 -20.02 6.25 8.11
C LEU A 38 -19.49 6.63 6.73
N TYR A 39 -19.96 5.96 5.67
CA TYR A 39 -19.61 6.29 4.29
C TYR A 39 -19.99 7.73 3.92
N LEU A 40 -21.22 8.15 4.19
CA LEU A 40 -21.71 9.50 3.87
C LEU A 40 -20.90 10.58 4.61
N ILE A 41 -20.54 10.35 5.87
CA ILE A 41 -19.66 11.26 6.61
C ILE A 41 -18.28 11.34 5.93
N THR A 42 -17.65 10.21 5.60
CA THR A 42 -16.34 10.25 4.92
C THR A 42 -16.41 10.99 3.58
N ARG A 43 -17.49 10.80 2.82
CA ARG A 43 -17.71 11.46 1.53
C ARG A 43 -17.89 12.97 1.67
N TYR A 44 -18.58 13.42 2.72
CA TYR A 44 -18.78 14.84 2.99
C TYR A 44 -17.47 15.56 3.33
N TYR A 45 -16.63 14.97 4.18
CA TYR A 45 -15.40 15.62 4.65
C TYR A 45 -14.16 15.41 3.75
N PHE A 46 -14.13 14.36 2.93
CA PHE A 46 -13.00 14.03 2.07
C PHE A 46 -13.37 14.08 0.58
N GLY A 47 -14.06 15.15 0.18
CA GLY A 47 -14.40 15.42 -1.22
C GLY A 47 -13.20 15.83 -2.09
N LEU A 48 -13.47 16.15 -3.35
CA LEU A 48 -12.47 16.63 -4.29
C LEU A 48 -11.76 17.89 -3.78
N PRO A 49 -10.42 17.95 -3.82
CA PRO A 49 -9.69 19.13 -3.40
C PRO A 49 -9.88 20.26 -4.40
N GLU A 50 -9.90 21.51 -3.92
CA GLU A 50 -9.96 22.70 -4.80
C GLU A 50 -8.72 22.81 -5.69
N LYS A 51 -7.57 22.34 -5.19
CA LYS A 51 -6.31 22.24 -5.92
C LYS A 51 -5.63 20.91 -5.59
N PRO A 52 -5.27 20.10 -6.59
CA PRO A 52 -4.48 18.90 -6.36
C PRO A 52 -3.18 19.24 -5.62
N ASN A 53 -2.83 18.42 -4.62
CA ASN A 53 -1.54 18.55 -3.96
C ASN A 53 -0.47 17.82 -4.79
N GLU A 54 0.60 18.52 -5.13
CA GLU A 54 1.64 18.00 -6.01
C GLU A 54 2.71 17.20 -5.23
N ASN A 55 3.12 16.06 -5.78
CA ASN A 55 4.30 15.25 -5.42
C ASN A 55 4.31 14.47 -4.09
N PHE A 56 3.71 14.98 -3.01
CA PHE A 56 3.70 14.31 -1.68
C PHE A 56 2.31 13.92 -1.18
N SER A 57 1.39 13.77 -2.13
CA SER A 57 0.03 13.27 -1.93
C SER A 57 -0.09 11.88 -2.54
N PHE A 58 -0.49 10.88 -1.75
CA PHE A 58 -0.49 9.48 -2.17
C PHE A 58 -1.85 8.81 -1.99
N VAL A 59 -2.17 7.80 -2.79
CA VAL A 59 -3.26 6.86 -2.56
C VAL A 59 -2.69 5.48 -2.32
N ALA A 60 -3.02 4.90 -1.17
CA ALA A 60 -2.53 3.59 -0.75
C ALA A 60 -3.35 2.47 -1.39
N ASN A 61 -2.67 1.35 -1.71
CA ASN A 61 -3.33 0.12 -2.11
C ASN A 61 -4.19 -0.47 -0.97
N SER A 62 -4.98 -1.49 -1.28
CA SER A 62 -5.87 -2.11 -0.31
C SER A 62 -5.10 -2.71 0.88
N SER A 63 -3.93 -3.31 0.65
CA SER A 63 -3.09 -3.90 1.72
C SER A 63 -2.67 -2.86 2.76
N LEU A 64 -2.02 -1.77 2.33
CA LEU A 64 -1.57 -0.68 3.21
C LEU A 64 -2.74 0.06 3.88
N SER A 65 -3.91 0.06 3.24
CA SER A 65 -5.15 0.61 3.82
C SER A 65 -5.77 -0.30 4.90
N GLY A 66 -5.13 -1.43 5.23
CA GLY A 66 -5.64 -2.41 6.19
C GLY A 66 -6.73 -3.32 5.62
N GLY A 67 -6.75 -3.53 4.30
CA GLY A 67 -7.64 -4.44 3.60
C GLY A 67 -7.24 -5.91 3.77
N ARG A 68 -8.04 -6.82 3.20
CA ARG A 68 -7.92 -8.28 3.39
C ARG A 68 -7.02 -9.01 2.39
N HIS A 69 -6.51 -8.29 1.39
CA HIS A 69 -5.65 -8.83 0.35
C HIS A 69 -4.28 -8.14 0.46
N PRO A 70 -3.16 -8.89 0.39
CA PRO A 70 -3.06 -10.33 0.09
C PRO A 70 -3.33 -11.25 1.29
N CYS A 71 -3.32 -10.75 2.53
CA CYS A 71 -3.57 -11.54 3.73
C CYS A 71 -4.67 -10.92 4.61
N ALA A 72 -5.68 -11.72 4.97
CA ALA A 72 -6.82 -11.26 5.76
C ALA A 72 -6.58 -11.33 7.28
N ALA A 73 -5.47 -11.95 7.73
CA ALA A 73 -5.15 -12.12 9.13
C ALA A 73 -5.09 -10.76 9.86
N PRO A 74 -5.75 -10.59 11.02
CA PRO A 74 -5.79 -9.32 11.75
C PRO A 74 -4.39 -8.75 12.03
N GLU A 75 -3.43 -9.60 12.38
CA GLU A 75 -2.06 -9.21 12.67
C GLU A 75 -1.39 -8.62 11.44
N CYS A 76 -1.53 -9.25 10.27
CA CYS A 76 -0.96 -8.75 9.02
C CYS A 76 -1.56 -7.39 8.66
N ARG A 77 -2.89 -7.23 8.76
CA ARG A 77 -3.59 -5.97 8.49
C ARG A 77 -3.09 -4.84 9.37
N ILE A 78 -2.90 -5.10 10.67
CA ILE A 78 -2.37 -4.12 11.63
C ILE A 78 -0.92 -3.76 11.30
N GLU A 79 -0.08 -4.74 10.93
CA GLU A 79 1.31 -4.46 10.53
C GLU A 79 1.38 -3.58 9.28
N LYS A 80 0.50 -3.79 8.30
CA LYS A 80 0.39 -2.91 7.12
C LYS A 80 -0.02 -1.49 7.48
N LEU A 81 -1.00 -1.34 8.38
CA LEU A 81 -1.39 -0.02 8.88
C LEU A 81 -0.27 0.68 9.64
N LYS A 82 0.54 -0.05 10.43
CA LYS A 82 1.72 0.51 11.11
C LYS A 82 2.78 0.98 10.11
N GLN A 83 3.01 0.20 9.05
CA GLN A 83 3.91 0.58 7.96
C GLN A 83 3.44 1.87 7.29
N LEU A 84 2.17 1.91 6.87
CA LEU A 84 1.55 3.10 6.31
C LEU A 84 1.65 4.30 7.25
N ALA A 85 1.29 4.14 8.52
CA ALA A 85 1.28 5.21 9.51
C ALA A 85 2.70 5.76 9.74
N SER A 86 3.70 4.90 9.83
CA SER A 86 5.11 5.29 9.95
C SER A 86 5.56 6.14 8.76
N PHE A 87 5.31 5.67 7.54
CA PHE A 87 5.65 6.42 6.33
C PHE A 87 4.92 7.76 6.26
N SER A 88 3.60 7.73 6.42
CA SER A 88 2.74 8.90 6.25
C SER A 88 3.12 10.00 7.24
N SER A 89 3.41 9.61 8.48
CA SER A 89 3.84 10.53 9.54
C SER A 89 5.15 11.26 9.22
N LEU A 90 6.05 10.68 8.44
CA LEU A 90 7.39 11.23 8.24
C LEU A 90 7.55 11.92 6.88
N TYR A 91 7.01 11.32 5.81
CA TYR A 91 7.43 11.65 4.44
C TYR A 91 6.35 12.28 3.58
N THR A 92 5.11 12.33 4.04
CA THR A 92 3.97 12.74 3.22
C THR A 92 3.32 14.03 3.71
N ASP A 93 2.65 14.74 2.80
CA ASP A 93 1.68 15.77 3.16
C ASP A 93 0.32 15.14 3.46
N GLU A 94 -0.11 14.24 2.58
CA GLU A 94 -1.36 13.51 2.74
C GLU A 94 -1.30 12.12 2.09
N VAL A 95 -2.04 11.19 2.67
CA VAL A 95 -2.24 9.85 2.13
C VAL A 95 -3.73 9.50 2.21
N TYR A 96 -4.27 9.12 1.06
CA TYR A 96 -5.62 8.61 0.92
C TYR A 96 -5.59 7.09 1.10
N ILE A 97 -6.32 6.58 2.08
CA ILE A 97 -6.56 5.15 2.26
C ILE A 97 -7.87 4.74 1.61
N GLN A 98 -7.96 3.50 1.13
CA GLN A 98 -9.20 2.98 0.57
C GLN A 98 -10.35 3.12 1.58
N ASN A 99 -11.51 3.60 1.13
CA ASN A 99 -12.67 3.77 2.00
C ASN A 99 -13.35 2.41 2.23
N PRO A 100 -13.23 1.82 3.43
CA PRO A 100 -13.76 0.49 3.67
C PRO A 100 -15.29 0.46 3.74
N PHE A 101 -15.94 1.59 4.04
CA PHE A 101 -17.39 1.71 4.17
C PHE A 101 -18.08 1.78 2.79
N GLU A 102 -17.39 2.30 1.79
CA GLU A 102 -17.90 2.44 0.42
C GLU A 102 -18.29 1.08 -0.18
N ARG A 103 -17.51 0.03 0.07
CA ARG A 103 -17.80 -1.30 -0.46
C ARG A 103 -19.10 -1.88 0.09
N ILE A 104 -19.38 -1.66 1.37
CA ILE A 104 -20.60 -2.12 2.03
C ILE A 104 -21.80 -1.33 1.49
N PHE A 105 -21.65 -0.01 1.39
CA PHE A 105 -22.65 0.87 0.78
C PHE A 105 -23.02 0.43 -0.65
N ILE A 106 -22.03 0.10 -1.49
CA ILE A 106 -22.26 -0.38 -2.87
C ILE A 106 -22.92 -1.75 -2.89
N ALA A 107 -22.56 -2.64 -1.96
CA ALA A 107 -23.09 -4.01 -1.94
C ALA A 107 -24.59 -4.04 -1.61
N GLY A 108 -25.06 -3.12 -0.76
CA GLY A 108 -26.43 -3.10 -0.26
C GLY A 108 -26.68 -4.14 0.85
N PRO A 109 -27.82 -4.03 1.55
CA PRO A 109 -28.13 -4.90 2.70
C PRO A 109 -28.29 -6.38 2.32
N GLU A 110 -28.75 -6.67 1.10
CA GLU A 110 -28.98 -8.04 0.62
C GLU A 110 -27.70 -8.85 0.45
N LYS A 111 -26.56 -8.19 0.22
CA LYS A 111 -25.26 -8.83 -0.02
C LYS A 111 -24.38 -8.88 1.22
N LEU A 112 -24.86 -8.38 2.36
CA LEU A 112 -24.13 -8.43 3.61
C LEU A 112 -23.97 -9.87 4.09
N ASN A 113 -22.71 -10.27 4.28
CA ASN A 113 -22.31 -11.56 4.80
C ASN A 113 -21.29 -11.40 5.93
N LEU A 114 -20.91 -12.50 6.56
CA LEU A 114 -19.94 -12.52 7.65
C LEU A 114 -18.63 -11.80 7.29
N MET A 115 -18.15 -11.98 6.06
CA MET A 115 -16.92 -11.39 5.57
C MET A 115 -16.99 -9.86 5.51
N LEU A 116 -18.11 -9.29 5.02
CA LEU A 116 -18.32 -7.85 5.00
C LEU A 116 -18.48 -7.25 6.41
N ARG A 117 -19.09 -7.99 7.34
CA ARG A 117 -19.18 -7.59 8.76
C ARG A 117 -17.80 -7.56 9.41
N GLN A 118 -16.96 -8.55 9.13
CA GLN A 118 -15.55 -8.56 9.58
C GLN A 118 -14.74 -7.43 8.94
N ASP A 119 -14.96 -7.14 7.65
CA ASP A 119 -14.34 -5.99 6.98
C ASP A 119 -14.74 -4.66 7.66
N LEU A 120 -16.01 -4.50 8.09
CA LEU A 120 -16.50 -3.33 8.83
C LEU A 120 -15.88 -3.20 10.23
N ILE A 121 -15.83 -4.30 10.99
CA ILE A 121 -15.21 -4.33 12.32
C ILE A 121 -13.76 -3.89 12.22
N ALA A 122 -13.01 -4.48 11.29
CA ALA A 122 -11.62 -4.12 11.08
C ALA A 122 -11.47 -2.67 10.59
N ALA A 123 -12.39 -2.14 9.78
CA ALA A 123 -12.41 -0.74 9.38
C ALA A 123 -12.52 0.23 10.55
N ILE A 124 -13.35 -0.09 11.55
CA ILE A 124 -13.48 0.72 12.77
C ILE A 124 -12.18 0.67 13.57
N TYR A 125 -11.55 -0.49 13.71
CA TYR A 125 -10.24 -0.60 14.36
C TYR A 125 -9.15 0.18 13.61
N SER A 126 -9.12 0.11 12.28
CA SER A 126 -8.22 0.92 11.45
C SER A 126 -8.43 2.41 11.67
N TYR A 127 -9.69 2.86 11.73
CA TYR A 127 -10.04 4.25 12.04
C TYR A 127 -9.50 4.65 13.42
N LEU A 128 -9.77 3.87 14.46
CA LEU A 128 -9.33 4.17 15.83
C LEU A 128 -7.80 4.30 15.92
N TYR A 129 -7.07 3.43 15.22
CA TYR A 129 -5.61 3.48 15.14
C TYR A 129 -5.11 4.71 14.38
N LEU A 130 -5.70 5.03 13.22
CA LEU A 130 -5.26 6.12 12.34
C LEU A 130 -5.81 7.50 12.76
N LYS A 131 -6.72 7.54 13.73
CA LYS A 131 -7.38 8.76 14.23
C LYS A 131 -6.43 9.93 14.51
N PRO A 132 -5.22 9.76 15.11
CA PRO A 132 -4.28 10.87 15.30
C PRO A 132 -3.75 11.48 14.00
N LEU A 133 -3.59 10.68 12.95
CA LEU A 133 -3.17 11.13 11.61
C LEU A 133 -4.31 11.79 10.86
N ILE A 134 -5.52 11.22 10.95
CA ILE A 134 -6.72 11.78 10.33
C ILE A 134 -7.00 13.17 10.92
N LYS A 135 -6.91 13.32 12.25
CA LYS A 135 -7.07 14.60 12.95
C LYS A 135 -6.10 15.68 12.45
N ARG A 136 -4.90 15.30 12.01
CA ARG A 136 -3.85 16.18 11.48
C ARG A 136 -3.96 16.41 9.96
N GLY A 137 -4.91 15.76 9.28
CA GLY A 137 -5.09 15.83 7.83
C GLY A 137 -4.04 15.05 7.02
N ILE A 138 -3.18 14.26 7.69
CA ILE A 138 -2.16 13.43 7.05
C ILE A 138 -2.80 12.20 6.41
N ILE A 139 -3.83 11.62 7.03
CA ILE A 139 -4.60 10.51 6.46
C ILE A 139 -6.00 11.01 6.10
N LYS A 140 -6.47 10.64 4.91
CA LYS A 140 -7.80 10.91 4.37
C LYS A 140 -8.40 9.63 3.80
N TYR A 141 -9.73 9.57 3.64
CA TYR A 141 -10.36 8.47 2.91
C TYR A 141 -10.46 8.79 1.42
N ALA A 142 -9.97 7.87 0.58
CA ALA A 142 -10.11 7.93 -0.87
C ALA A 142 -11.59 7.80 -1.26
N GLN A 143 -12.03 8.55 -2.27
CA GLN A 143 -13.36 8.39 -2.85
C GLN A 143 -13.21 7.79 -4.25
N ASN A 144 -13.61 6.53 -4.42
CA ASN A 144 -13.52 5.86 -5.72
C ASN A 144 -14.72 6.19 -6.62
N ARG A 145 -15.73 6.91 -6.08
CA ARG A 145 -16.87 7.42 -6.84
C ARG A 145 -16.91 8.94 -6.81
N ILE A 146 -16.96 9.53 -8.00
CA ILE A 146 -17.07 10.97 -8.18
C ILE A 146 -18.40 11.29 -8.85
N SER A 147 -19.13 12.24 -8.27
CA SER A 147 -20.34 12.80 -8.86
C SER A 147 -19.97 13.78 -9.95
N LEU A 148 -20.35 13.47 -11.20
CA LEU A 148 -20.15 14.33 -12.35
C LEU A 148 -21.51 14.70 -12.97
N CYS A 149 -21.61 15.89 -13.54
CA CYS A 149 -22.75 16.21 -14.40
C CYS A 149 -22.67 15.40 -15.70
N HIS A 150 -23.78 15.38 -16.45
CA HIS A 150 -23.87 14.64 -17.72
C HIS A 150 -22.73 15.01 -18.69
N ASP A 151 -22.43 16.29 -18.84
CA ASP A 151 -21.41 16.77 -19.78
C ASP A 151 -20.00 16.33 -19.36
N HIS A 152 -19.65 16.40 -18.08
CA HIS A 152 -18.36 15.91 -17.56
C HIS A 152 -18.28 14.38 -17.61
N HIS A 153 -19.39 13.66 -17.46
CA HIS A 153 -19.41 12.22 -17.68
C HIS A 153 -19.01 11.88 -19.12
N ILE A 154 -19.59 12.56 -20.12
CA ILE A 154 -19.29 12.31 -21.53
C ILE A 154 -17.89 12.78 -21.92
N SER A 155 -17.53 14.00 -21.54
CA SER A 155 -16.28 14.64 -22.01
C SER A 155 -15.03 14.13 -21.28
N LEU A 156 -15.16 13.64 -20.05
CA LEU A 156 -14.02 13.34 -19.18
C LEU A 156 -14.05 11.91 -18.63
N ALA A 157 -15.14 11.46 -18.00
CA ALA A 157 -15.18 10.13 -17.38
C ALA A 157 -15.18 8.99 -18.40
N LYS A 158 -15.99 9.08 -19.46
CA LYS A 158 -16.07 8.01 -20.47
C LYS A 158 -14.73 7.78 -21.20
N PRO A 159 -14.03 8.82 -21.72
CA PRO A 159 -12.71 8.63 -22.32
C PRO A 159 -11.66 8.09 -21.34
N LEU A 160 -11.72 8.51 -20.08
CA LEU A 160 -10.81 8.01 -19.04
C LEU A 160 -11.07 6.53 -18.74
N SER A 161 -12.34 6.14 -18.55
CA SER A 161 -12.75 4.76 -18.35
C SER A 161 -12.29 3.86 -19.49
N GLU A 162 -12.48 4.27 -20.74
CA GLU A 162 -12.04 3.49 -21.90
C GLU A 162 -10.51 3.28 -21.94
N LYS A 163 -9.73 4.27 -21.49
CA LYS A 163 -8.28 4.15 -21.37
C LYS A 163 -7.88 3.23 -20.23
N ILE A 164 -8.52 3.36 -19.07
CA ILE A 164 -8.27 2.52 -17.89
C ILE A 164 -8.60 1.07 -18.22
N THR A 165 -9.78 0.77 -18.78
CA THR A 165 -10.17 -0.61 -19.14
C THR A 165 -9.20 -1.27 -20.13
N LYS A 166 -8.66 -0.51 -21.10
CA LYS A 166 -7.63 -1.05 -22.00
C LYS A 166 -6.35 -1.43 -21.27
N LYS A 167 -5.98 -0.70 -20.21
CA LYS A 167 -4.83 -1.04 -19.35
C LYS A 167 -5.14 -2.20 -18.42
N GLU A 168 -6.33 -2.24 -17.83
CA GLU A 168 -6.78 -3.33 -16.97
C GLU A 168 -6.68 -4.67 -17.71
N ASN A 169 -7.15 -4.75 -18.95
CA ASN A 169 -7.06 -5.97 -19.76
C ASN A 169 -5.60 -6.40 -20.01
N LYS A 170 -4.72 -5.46 -20.38
CA LYS A 170 -3.29 -5.78 -20.59
C LYS A 170 -2.60 -6.18 -19.29
N LEU A 171 -2.96 -5.53 -18.19
CA LEU A 171 -2.44 -5.87 -16.87
C LEU A 171 -2.89 -7.26 -16.44
N TYR A 172 -4.16 -7.60 -16.68
CA TYR A 172 -4.70 -8.93 -16.45
C TYR A 172 -3.86 -9.97 -17.19
N ASP A 173 -3.62 -9.78 -18.49
CA ASP A 173 -2.82 -10.71 -19.28
C ASP A 173 -1.40 -10.90 -18.72
N LEU A 174 -0.73 -9.80 -18.34
CA LEU A 174 0.62 -9.84 -17.76
C LEU A 174 0.67 -10.54 -16.39
N LEU A 175 -0.30 -10.27 -15.51
CA LEU A 175 -0.40 -10.92 -14.20
C LEU A 175 -0.77 -12.39 -14.36
N HIS A 176 -1.69 -12.69 -15.27
CA HIS A 176 -2.14 -14.04 -15.56
C HIS A 176 -0.99 -14.89 -16.08
N GLU A 177 -0.23 -14.41 -17.07
CA GLU A 177 0.97 -15.07 -17.59
C GLU A 177 1.99 -15.31 -16.47
N PHE A 178 2.32 -14.27 -15.70
CA PHE A 178 3.29 -14.37 -14.61
C PHE A 178 2.88 -15.42 -13.55
N ILE A 179 1.64 -15.40 -13.08
CA ILE A 179 1.16 -16.33 -12.05
C ILE A 179 1.10 -17.76 -12.61
N LEU A 180 0.61 -17.94 -13.84
CA LEU A 180 0.51 -19.25 -14.49
C LEU A 180 1.90 -19.90 -14.72
N GLU A 181 2.94 -19.09 -14.90
CA GLU A 181 4.31 -19.57 -15.09
C GLU A 181 5.05 -19.85 -13.78
N THR A 182 4.73 -19.10 -12.72
CA THR A 182 5.54 -19.11 -11.50
C THR A 182 4.88 -19.78 -10.31
N CYS A 183 3.54 -19.79 -10.24
CA CYS A 183 2.82 -20.25 -9.05
C CYS A 183 2.29 -21.67 -9.20
N GLU A 184 2.21 -22.38 -8.08
CA GLU A 184 1.56 -23.68 -7.96
C GLU A 184 0.17 -23.50 -7.35
N ILE A 185 -0.84 -24.13 -7.94
CA ILE A 185 -2.24 -24.01 -7.51
C ILE A 185 -2.77 -25.40 -7.20
N SER A 186 -3.26 -25.58 -5.98
CA SER A 186 -3.82 -26.85 -5.55
C SER A 186 -5.12 -26.67 -4.77
N LEU A 187 -5.94 -27.71 -4.74
CA LEU A 187 -7.05 -27.86 -3.80
C LEU A 187 -6.55 -28.70 -2.64
N GLY A 188 -6.60 -28.13 -1.43
CA GLY A 188 -6.31 -28.81 -0.17
C GLY A 188 -7.59 -29.16 0.60
N MET A 189 -7.43 -29.91 1.69
CA MET A 189 -8.50 -30.29 2.61
C MET A 189 -8.03 -30.11 4.04
N GLU A 190 -8.81 -29.42 4.87
CA GLU A 190 -8.58 -29.36 6.31
C GLU A 190 -9.01 -30.65 7.03
N GLU A 191 -8.60 -30.82 8.29
CA GLU A 191 -9.00 -31.96 9.13
C GLU A 191 -10.53 -32.12 9.25
N GLU A 192 -11.29 -31.03 9.15
CA GLU A 192 -12.76 -31.01 9.20
C GLU A 192 -13.47 -31.21 7.85
N ARG A 193 -12.75 -31.69 6.80
CA ARG A 193 -13.27 -31.83 5.42
C ARG A 193 -13.73 -30.53 4.76
N LYS A 194 -13.11 -29.41 5.13
CA LYS A 194 -13.32 -28.12 4.47
C LYS A 194 -12.28 -27.93 3.36
N PRO A 195 -12.68 -27.88 2.08
CA PRO A 195 -11.73 -27.67 1.00
C PRO A 195 -11.29 -26.21 0.91
N PHE A 196 -10.05 -26.01 0.48
CA PHE A 196 -9.49 -24.68 0.26
C PHE A 196 -8.59 -24.68 -0.97
N PHE A 197 -8.57 -23.57 -1.71
CA PHE A 197 -7.54 -23.35 -2.71
C PHE A 197 -6.26 -22.85 -2.04
N GLU A 198 -5.15 -23.44 -2.41
CA GLU A 198 -3.81 -22.99 -2.05
C GLU A 198 -3.10 -22.48 -3.31
N ILE A 199 -2.59 -21.25 -3.25
CA ILE A 199 -1.77 -20.66 -4.30
C ILE A 199 -0.40 -20.35 -3.71
N LYS A 200 0.60 -21.14 -4.10
CA LYS A 200 1.99 -20.99 -3.67
C LYS A 200 2.77 -20.22 -4.72
N SER A 201 3.48 -19.18 -4.29
CA SER A 201 4.44 -18.45 -5.13
C SER A 201 5.86 -18.66 -4.61
N PRO A 202 6.81 -19.06 -5.46
CA PRO A 202 8.23 -19.14 -5.11
C PRO A 202 8.89 -17.76 -5.07
N THR A 203 8.12 -16.69 -5.33
CA THR A 203 8.59 -15.30 -5.38
C THR A 203 7.93 -14.50 -4.25
N GLY A 204 8.35 -13.23 -4.07
CA GLY A 204 7.68 -12.31 -3.16
C GLY A 204 6.32 -11.77 -3.66
N PHE A 205 5.73 -12.35 -4.71
CA PHE A 205 4.49 -11.87 -5.31
C PHE A 205 3.29 -12.06 -4.37
N ILE A 206 3.25 -13.20 -3.66
CA ILE A 206 2.27 -13.49 -2.61
C ILE A 206 2.95 -13.29 -1.26
N GLU A 207 2.32 -12.52 -0.38
CA GLU A 207 2.82 -12.33 0.98
C GLU A 207 2.87 -13.67 1.71
N HIS A 208 3.97 -13.93 2.44
CA HIS A 208 4.28 -15.23 3.06
C HIS A 208 4.52 -16.39 2.07
N GLY A 209 4.52 -16.13 0.75
CA GLY A 209 4.75 -17.13 -0.30
C GLY A 209 3.56 -18.05 -0.57
N VAL A 210 2.46 -17.92 0.17
CA VAL A 210 1.27 -18.75 0.01
C VAL A 210 0.00 -17.99 0.37
N MET A 211 -1.08 -18.24 -0.38
CA MET A 211 -2.41 -17.71 -0.13
C MET A 211 -3.43 -18.83 -0.07
N TYR A 212 -4.37 -18.72 0.87
CA TYR A 212 -5.43 -19.70 1.10
C TYR A 212 -6.80 -19.06 0.84
N PHE A 213 -7.64 -19.74 0.07
CA PHE A 213 -9.04 -19.38 -0.14
C PHE A 213 -9.92 -20.53 0.33
N HIS A 214 -10.47 -20.39 1.53
CA HIS A 214 -11.41 -21.36 2.09
C HIS A 214 -12.74 -21.25 1.37
N ILE A 215 -13.25 -22.40 0.90
CA ILE A 215 -14.51 -22.46 0.18
C ILE A 215 -15.64 -22.48 1.22
N MET A 216 -16.54 -21.50 1.12
CA MET A 216 -17.72 -21.44 1.98
C MET A 216 -18.82 -22.38 1.45
N GLU A 217 -19.61 -22.93 2.37
CA GLU A 217 -20.81 -23.70 2.01
C GLU A 217 -21.91 -22.81 1.40
N PRO A 218 -22.75 -23.35 0.50
CA PRO A 218 -22.71 -24.73 -0.03
C PRO A 218 -21.61 -24.92 -1.08
N ILE A 219 -20.95 -26.09 -1.03
CA ILE A 219 -19.92 -26.49 -2.00
C ILE A 219 -20.62 -27.00 -3.26
N GLY A 220 -20.19 -26.57 -4.44
CA GLY A 220 -20.77 -27.03 -5.71
C GLY A 220 -20.23 -28.40 -6.15
N ASP A 221 -21.03 -29.15 -6.91
CA ASP A 221 -20.74 -30.51 -7.41
C ASP A 221 -19.34 -30.67 -8.02
N TYR A 222 -18.84 -29.65 -8.72
CA TYR A 222 -17.50 -29.67 -9.30
C TYR A 222 -16.41 -29.82 -8.24
N ILE A 223 -16.47 -29.01 -7.18
CA ILE A 223 -15.51 -29.07 -6.08
C ILE A 223 -15.69 -30.37 -5.30
N GLU A 224 -16.93 -30.80 -5.05
CA GLU A 224 -17.20 -32.09 -4.40
C GLU A 224 -16.57 -33.25 -5.15
N ASN A 225 -16.68 -33.26 -6.49
CA ASN A 225 -16.05 -34.28 -7.33
C ASN A 225 -14.52 -34.22 -7.24
N LEU A 226 -13.92 -33.02 -7.26
CA LEU A 226 -12.47 -32.87 -7.05
C LEU A 226 -12.02 -33.42 -5.68
N CYS A 227 -12.82 -33.23 -4.64
CA CYS A 227 -12.55 -33.75 -3.30
C CYS A 227 -12.57 -35.29 -3.21
N THR A 228 -13.07 -36.00 -4.23
CA THR A 228 -12.98 -37.47 -4.31
C THR A 228 -11.64 -37.98 -4.86
N LYS A 229 -10.81 -37.08 -5.40
CA LYS A 229 -9.49 -37.39 -5.97
C LYS A 229 -8.40 -37.41 -4.89
N GLU A 230 -7.18 -37.78 -5.27
CA GLU A 230 -6.01 -37.71 -4.39
C GLU A 230 -5.70 -36.24 -4.03
N MET A 231 -5.45 -36.00 -2.73
CA MET A 231 -5.21 -34.66 -2.17
C MET A 231 -3.74 -34.48 -1.75
N PRO A 232 -3.14 -33.29 -1.94
CA PRO A 232 -3.73 -32.10 -2.57
C PRO A 232 -3.92 -32.28 -4.08
N TYR A 233 -5.07 -31.87 -4.61
CA TYR A 233 -5.33 -31.93 -6.04
C TYR A 233 -4.60 -30.79 -6.74
N LEU A 234 -3.55 -31.10 -7.49
CA LEU A 234 -2.77 -30.13 -8.24
C LEU A 234 -3.47 -29.79 -9.56
N PHE A 235 -3.75 -28.50 -9.79
CA PHE A 235 -4.36 -28.07 -11.04
C PHE A 235 -3.31 -27.96 -12.16
N SER A 236 -3.66 -28.47 -13.34
CA SER A 236 -2.89 -28.21 -14.55
C SER A 236 -3.09 -26.78 -15.04
N LYS A 237 -2.15 -26.26 -15.85
CA LYS A 237 -2.28 -24.93 -16.47
C LYS A 237 -3.58 -24.74 -17.25
N LYS A 238 -4.04 -25.81 -17.91
CA LYS A 238 -5.29 -25.76 -18.68
C LYS A 238 -6.50 -25.60 -17.75
N GLU A 239 -6.58 -26.37 -16.67
CA GLU A 239 -7.65 -26.24 -15.69
C GLU A 239 -7.64 -24.85 -15.02
N ILE A 240 -6.46 -24.33 -14.69
CA ILE A 240 -6.34 -22.97 -14.12
C ILE A 240 -6.96 -21.91 -15.04
N ILE A 241 -6.75 -22.03 -16.35
CA ILE A 241 -7.31 -21.13 -17.37
C ILE A 241 -8.82 -21.35 -17.50
N ASP A 242 -9.24 -22.59 -17.72
CA ASP A 242 -10.64 -22.96 -18.02
C ASP A 242 -11.57 -22.60 -16.84
N GLU A 243 -11.10 -22.75 -15.61
CA GLU A 243 -11.86 -22.46 -14.38
C GLU A 243 -11.70 -21.00 -13.89
N GLY A 244 -10.81 -20.22 -14.50
CA GLY A 244 -10.60 -18.81 -14.15
C GLY A 244 -10.09 -18.57 -12.72
N ILE A 245 -9.40 -19.53 -12.09
CA ILE A 245 -8.99 -19.49 -10.68
C ILE A 245 -8.20 -18.22 -10.33
N LEU A 246 -7.37 -17.74 -11.27
CA LEU A 246 -6.49 -16.60 -11.05
C LEU A 246 -7.23 -15.28 -10.80
N ILE A 247 -8.51 -15.20 -11.14
CA ILE A 247 -9.34 -14.01 -10.92
C ILE A 247 -9.37 -13.59 -9.43
N LEU A 248 -9.23 -14.55 -8.51
CA LEU A 248 -9.24 -14.34 -7.07
C LEU A 248 -8.02 -13.55 -6.58
N VAL A 249 -6.88 -13.68 -7.25
CA VAL A 249 -5.63 -12.99 -6.93
C VAL A 249 -5.45 -11.73 -7.79
N ILE A 250 -5.84 -11.80 -9.06
CA ILE A 250 -5.60 -10.73 -10.02
C ILE A 250 -6.59 -9.57 -9.82
N SER A 251 -7.88 -9.84 -9.56
CA SER A 251 -8.89 -8.77 -9.48
C SER A 251 -8.60 -7.73 -8.40
N PRO A 252 -8.18 -8.09 -7.17
CA PRO A 252 -7.79 -7.09 -6.17
C PRO A 252 -6.66 -6.17 -6.64
N ILE A 253 -5.65 -6.71 -7.34
CA ILE A 253 -4.51 -5.94 -7.86
C ILE A 253 -4.96 -4.99 -8.96
N ILE A 254 -5.80 -5.46 -9.89
CA ILE A 254 -6.38 -4.63 -10.95
C ILE A 254 -7.24 -3.52 -10.36
N ASN A 255 -8.09 -3.84 -9.37
CA ASN A 255 -8.96 -2.87 -8.72
C ASN A 255 -8.15 -1.77 -8.02
N ASP A 256 -7.07 -2.12 -7.30
CA ASP A 256 -6.21 -1.13 -6.64
C ASP A 256 -5.57 -0.16 -7.64
N LEU A 257 -5.04 -0.69 -8.76
CA LEU A 257 -4.42 0.14 -9.81
C LEU A 257 -5.45 0.95 -10.60
N SER A 258 -6.64 0.40 -10.83
CA SER A 258 -7.74 1.11 -11.47
C SER A 258 -8.24 2.27 -10.61
N ASN A 259 -8.52 1.99 -9.33
CA ASN A 259 -8.91 3.01 -8.35
C ASN A 259 -7.86 4.12 -8.28
N GLN A 260 -6.58 3.75 -8.33
CA GLN A 260 -5.53 4.74 -8.35
C GLN A 260 -5.49 5.56 -9.64
N GLU A 261 -5.68 5.00 -10.84
CA GLU A 261 -5.72 5.81 -12.07
C GLU A 261 -6.84 6.86 -12.02
N TRP A 262 -8.01 6.48 -11.50
CA TRP A 262 -9.11 7.41 -11.23
C TRP A 262 -8.71 8.47 -10.19
N HIS A 263 -8.17 8.03 -9.05
CA HIS A 263 -7.82 8.94 -7.95
C HIS A 263 -6.72 9.92 -8.37
N SER A 264 -5.69 9.46 -9.07
CA SER A 264 -4.62 10.30 -9.60
C SER A 264 -5.12 11.35 -10.58
N PHE A 265 -6.05 10.98 -11.47
CA PHE A 265 -6.61 11.92 -12.42
C PHE A 265 -7.37 13.07 -11.73
N PHE A 266 -8.12 12.77 -10.67
CA PHE A 266 -8.99 13.75 -10.00
C PHE A 266 -8.36 14.47 -8.81
N TYR A 267 -7.44 13.80 -8.09
CA TYR A 267 -6.83 14.30 -6.85
C TYR A 267 -5.34 14.62 -7.02
N GLY A 268 -4.71 14.25 -8.14
CA GLY A 268 -3.28 14.45 -8.38
C GLY A 268 -2.39 13.55 -7.52
N THR A 269 -2.93 12.44 -7.00
CA THR A 269 -2.18 11.55 -6.11
C THR A 269 -1.20 10.66 -6.84
N SER A 270 -0.22 10.22 -6.08
CA SER A 270 0.76 9.19 -6.37
C SER A 270 0.33 7.82 -5.85
N TYR A 271 0.67 6.71 -6.51
CA TYR A 271 0.34 5.38 -5.97
C TYR A 271 1.32 4.95 -4.86
N LEU A 272 0.79 4.36 -3.80
CA LEU A 272 1.53 3.81 -2.68
C LEU A 272 1.23 2.30 -2.55
N CYS A 273 2.24 1.47 -2.82
CA CYS A 273 2.15 0.01 -2.86
C CYS A 273 3.17 -0.61 -1.88
N ASP A 274 2.89 -1.83 -1.42
CA ASP A 274 3.78 -2.63 -0.57
C ASP A 274 4.32 -3.87 -1.30
N ASN A 275 4.03 -4.04 -2.59
CA ASN A 275 4.45 -5.19 -3.39
C ASN A 275 5.23 -4.77 -4.64
N GLN A 276 6.57 -4.87 -4.56
CA GLN A 276 7.45 -4.50 -5.68
C GLN A 276 7.19 -5.31 -6.95
N ILE A 277 6.93 -6.61 -6.84
CA ILE A 277 6.78 -7.47 -8.03
C ILE A 277 5.52 -7.09 -8.80
N GLN A 278 4.42 -6.80 -8.09
CA GLN A 278 3.20 -6.29 -8.71
C GLN A 278 3.46 -4.95 -9.42
N MET A 279 4.23 -4.06 -8.80
CA MET A 279 4.64 -2.79 -9.42
C MET A 279 5.52 -2.98 -10.65
N ASP A 280 6.48 -3.90 -10.59
CA ASP A 280 7.39 -4.21 -11.69
C ASP A 280 6.61 -4.75 -12.90
N ILE A 281 5.59 -5.58 -12.67
CA ILE A 281 4.70 -6.09 -13.71
C ILE A 281 3.85 -4.94 -14.28
N ALA A 282 3.21 -4.14 -13.43
CA ALA A 282 2.39 -3.01 -13.87
C ALA A 282 3.19 -1.98 -14.68
N SER A 283 4.45 -1.74 -14.31
CA SER A 283 5.36 -0.81 -14.98
C SER A 283 5.63 -1.16 -16.44
N ARG A 284 5.44 -2.43 -16.85
CA ARG A 284 5.61 -2.88 -18.24
C ARG A 284 4.60 -2.24 -19.19
N LEU A 285 3.52 -1.67 -18.66
CA LEU A 285 2.50 -0.96 -19.41
C LEU A 285 2.91 0.48 -19.75
N ASN A 286 3.96 1.01 -19.10
CA ASN A 286 4.43 2.37 -19.30
C ASN A 286 5.32 2.49 -20.54
N ASN A 287 5.44 3.71 -21.06
CA ASN A 287 6.35 3.96 -22.19
C ASN A 287 7.83 3.76 -21.78
N SER A 288 8.69 3.51 -22.77
CA SER A 288 10.10 3.17 -22.53
C SER A 288 10.90 4.26 -21.82
N VAL A 289 10.59 5.53 -22.08
CA VAL A 289 11.23 6.70 -21.46
C VAL A 289 10.89 6.76 -19.96
N TYR A 290 9.62 6.60 -19.62
CA TYR A 290 9.15 6.54 -18.24
C TYR A 290 9.77 5.37 -17.50
N LYS A 291 9.81 4.18 -18.12
CA LYS A 291 10.43 2.99 -17.54
C LYS A 291 11.91 3.19 -17.22
N ALA A 292 12.67 3.83 -18.11
CA ALA A 292 14.07 4.13 -17.88
C ALA A 292 14.24 5.09 -16.69
N ASN A 293 13.50 6.21 -16.68
CA ASN A 293 13.57 7.20 -15.61
C ASN A 293 13.13 6.65 -14.24
N SER A 294 12.05 5.86 -14.22
CA SER A 294 11.55 5.24 -12.99
C SER A 294 12.54 4.22 -12.45
N THR A 295 13.13 3.37 -13.30
CA THR A 295 14.08 2.32 -12.87
C THR A 295 15.38 2.93 -12.33
N SER A 296 15.92 3.96 -13.00
CA SER A 296 17.14 4.65 -12.57
C SER A 296 16.95 5.46 -11.28
N PHE A 297 15.76 6.03 -11.07
CA PHE A 297 15.43 6.71 -9.81
C PHE A 297 15.21 5.70 -8.67
N ASP A 298 14.50 4.60 -8.96
CA ASP A 298 14.22 3.51 -8.04
C ASP A 298 15.50 2.81 -7.56
N SER A 299 16.44 2.50 -8.46
CA SER A 299 17.76 1.94 -8.09
C SER A 299 18.57 2.86 -7.17
N THR A 300 18.46 4.18 -7.38
CA THR A 300 19.21 5.19 -6.63
C THR A 300 18.64 5.39 -5.21
N ILE A 301 17.32 5.39 -5.06
CA ILE A 301 16.63 5.72 -3.80
C ILE A 301 16.29 4.50 -2.95
N LYS A 302 16.30 3.28 -3.52
CA LYS A 302 16.09 2.00 -2.82
C LYS A 302 16.87 1.80 -1.52
N HIS A 303 17.94 2.58 -1.31
CA HIS A 303 18.93 2.33 -0.27
C HIS A 303 18.77 3.11 1.05
N TYR A 304 17.91 4.14 1.19
CA TYR A 304 18.17 5.15 2.25
C TYR A 304 17.03 5.74 3.10
N LEU A 305 15.72 5.50 2.91
CA LEU A 305 14.74 6.16 3.80
C LEU A 305 14.65 5.52 5.20
N PRO A 306 14.89 6.29 6.29
CA PRO A 306 14.77 5.74 7.64
C PRO A 306 13.31 5.47 8.00
N THR A 307 13.04 4.36 8.66
CA THR A 307 11.71 4.05 9.19
C THR A 307 11.74 4.09 10.70
N VAL A 308 10.67 4.65 11.27
CA VAL A 308 10.50 4.76 12.72
C VAL A 308 9.28 3.96 13.11
N GLN A 309 9.52 2.88 13.85
CA GLN A 309 8.45 2.13 14.48
C GLN A 309 8.41 2.51 15.96
N SER A 310 7.24 2.98 16.40
CA SER A 310 6.93 3.18 17.82
C SER A 310 5.65 2.44 18.17
N ARG A 311 5.49 2.11 19.46
CA ARG A 311 4.22 1.62 20.01
C ARG A 311 3.14 2.70 19.99
N SER A 312 3.54 3.95 20.16
CA SER A 312 2.64 5.10 20.12
C SER A 312 2.84 5.88 18.83
N LEU A 313 1.76 6.04 18.07
CA LEU A 313 1.75 6.88 16.87
C LEU A 313 2.01 8.36 17.21
N ASP A 314 1.61 8.80 18.42
CA ASP A 314 1.87 10.16 18.89
C ASP A 314 3.37 10.45 19.07
N ASP A 315 4.19 9.44 19.34
CA ASP A 315 5.65 9.64 19.43
C ASP A 315 6.25 9.99 18.05
N ILE A 316 5.78 9.30 17.01
CA ILE A 316 6.22 9.55 15.62
C ILE A 316 5.74 10.93 15.17
N LEU A 317 4.51 11.30 15.54
CA LEU A 317 3.96 12.61 15.25
C LEU A 317 4.68 13.73 16.01
N THR A 318 5.08 13.49 17.27
CA THR A 318 5.90 14.43 18.03
C THR A 318 7.27 14.63 17.39
N LEU A 319 7.89 13.56 16.86
CA LEU A 319 9.13 13.65 16.10
C LEU A 319 8.94 14.47 14.82
N ARG A 320 7.85 14.23 14.06
CA ARG A 320 7.50 15.02 12.87
C ARG A 320 7.38 16.50 13.22
N ASP A 321 6.64 16.82 14.28
CA ASP A 321 6.38 18.21 14.69
C ASP A 321 7.66 18.90 15.16
N ARG A 322 8.51 18.19 15.92
CA ARG A 322 9.77 18.72 16.47
C ARG A 322 10.85 18.95 15.40
N GLU A 323 10.95 18.04 14.44
CA GLU A 323 11.98 18.05 13.41
C GLU A 323 11.40 18.41 12.03
N ALA A 324 10.26 19.13 12.02
CA ALA A 324 9.48 19.42 10.82
C ALA A 324 10.31 20.06 9.71
N GLU A 325 11.24 20.96 10.06
CA GLU A 325 12.14 21.63 9.12
C GLU A 325 12.96 20.63 8.30
N ALA A 326 13.51 19.57 8.92
CA ALA A 326 14.31 18.57 8.21
C ALA A 326 13.46 17.81 7.17
N PHE A 327 12.21 17.47 7.52
CA PHE A 327 11.29 16.82 6.60
C PHE A 327 10.78 17.78 5.51
N TYR A 328 10.62 19.07 5.80
CA TYR A 328 10.26 20.08 4.79
C TYR A 328 11.40 20.28 3.79
N VAL A 329 12.65 20.42 4.25
CA VAL A 329 13.82 20.61 3.37
C VAL A 329 14.00 19.40 2.46
N TYR A 330 13.92 18.18 3.00
CA TYR A 330 13.97 16.96 2.18
C TYR A 330 12.91 16.98 1.05
N ARG A 331 11.66 17.29 1.39
CA ARG A 331 10.57 17.35 0.42
C ARG A 331 10.74 18.48 -0.61
N ASP A 332 11.21 19.64 -0.19
CA ASP A 332 11.48 20.77 -1.07
C ASP A 332 12.62 20.45 -2.08
N LYS A 333 13.66 19.74 -1.64
CA LYS A 333 14.74 19.26 -2.52
C LYS A 333 14.23 18.29 -3.57
N ILE A 334 13.40 17.32 -3.17
CA ILE A 334 12.75 16.40 -4.10
C ILE A 334 11.83 17.16 -5.06
N ASN A 335 11.01 18.09 -4.58
CA ASN A 335 10.14 18.93 -5.42
C ASN A 335 10.94 19.78 -6.43
N THR A 336 12.06 20.34 -5.99
CA THR A 336 12.96 21.12 -6.85
C THR A 336 13.61 20.24 -7.91
N MET A 337 13.98 19.01 -7.56
CA MET A 337 14.44 17.99 -8.52
C MET A 337 13.36 17.66 -9.54
N ILE A 338 12.12 17.44 -9.10
CA ILE A 338 10.97 17.13 -9.97
C ILE A 338 10.68 18.27 -10.95
N LYS A 339 10.73 19.53 -10.51
CA LYS A 339 10.40 20.70 -11.35
C LYS A 339 11.47 21.03 -12.40
N LYS A 340 12.69 20.51 -12.27
CA LYS A 340 13.75 20.72 -13.27
C LYS A 340 13.48 19.81 -14.48
N THR A 341 12.84 20.39 -15.49
CA THR A 341 12.54 19.77 -16.79
C THR A 341 13.81 19.42 -17.56
N GLY A 342 13.95 18.16 -17.97
CA GLY A 342 15.04 17.69 -18.83
C GLY A 342 14.99 16.17 -19.07
N ASP A 343 15.59 15.72 -20.18
CA ASP A 343 15.86 14.30 -20.43
C ASP A 343 16.95 13.82 -19.48
N TRP A 344 16.56 13.47 -18.26
CA TRP A 344 17.46 12.96 -17.23
C TRP A 344 18.07 11.63 -17.67
N LYS A 345 19.40 11.53 -17.65
CA LYS A 345 20.08 10.23 -17.69
C LYS A 345 20.18 9.66 -16.28
N GLU A 346 20.35 8.34 -16.20
CA GLU A 346 20.59 7.64 -14.92
C GLU A 346 21.75 8.24 -14.11
N SER A 347 22.81 8.67 -14.79
CA SER A 347 23.95 9.36 -14.18
C SER A 347 23.55 10.67 -13.52
N ASP A 348 22.67 11.45 -14.17
CA ASP A 348 22.27 12.78 -13.72
C ASP A 348 21.38 12.67 -12.47
N ILE A 349 20.49 11.66 -12.46
CA ILE A 349 19.64 11.32 -11.30
C ILE A 349 20.49 10.85 -10.13
N SER A 350 21.47 9.99 -10.40
CA SER A 350 22.37 9.44 -9.38
C SER A 350 23.24 10.52 -8.72
N GLU A 351 23.79 11.44 -9.52
CA GLU A 351 24.57 12.57 -9.02
C GLU A 351 23.71 13.52 -8.20
N LEU A 352 22.53 13.89 -8.71
CA LEU A 352 21.62 14.78 -8.01
C LEU A 352 21.14 14.19 -6.67
N PHE A 353 20.84 12.90 -6.65
CA PHE A 353 20.49 12.20 -5.40
C PHE A 353 21.64 12.24 -4.41
N ARG A 354 22.85 11.84 -4.82
CA ARG A 354 24.04 11.81 -3.97
C ARG A 354 24.37 13.19 -3.40
N ASP A 355 24.24 14.23 -4.22
CA ASP A 355 24.74 15.57 -3.90
C ASP A 355 23.67 16.44 -3.20
N GLN A 356 22.38 16.17 -3.40
CA GLN A 356 21.29 17.01 -2.84
C GLN A 356 20.30 16.27 -1.94
N ILE A 357 20.05 14.97 -2.14
CA ILE A 357 19.02 14.25 -1.39
C ILE A 357 19.62 13.44 -0.24
N LEU A 358 20.69 12.69 -0.50
CA LEU A 358 21.38 11.88 0.51
C LEU A 358 21.86 12.69 1.73
N PRO A 359 22.37 13.93 1.59
CA PRO A 359 22.72 14.75 2.75
C PRO A 359 21.52 15.04 3.65
N GLU A 360 20.35 15.32 3.08
CA GLU A 360 19.12 15.60 3.85
C GLU A 360 18.60 14.35 4.55
N ILE A 361 18.71 13.18 3.89
CA ILE A 361 18.40 11.89 4.53
C ILE A 361 19.32 11.66 5.73
N ASN A 362 20.62 11.89 5.59
CA ASN A 362 21.59 11.74 6.68
C ASN A 362 21.28 12.69 7.86
N ILE A 363 20.79 13.90 7.57
CA ILE A 363 20.31 14.84 8.59
C ILE A 363 19.09 14.25 9.31
N ILE A 364 18.09 13.76 8.56
CA ILE A 364 16.90 13.11 9.13
C ILE A 364 17.32 11.94 10.02
N GLU A 365 18.19 11.05 9.56
CA GLU A 365 18.70 9.93 10.36
C GLU A 365 19.35 10.39 11.67
N LYS A 366 20.19 11.43 11.60
CA LYS A 366 20.81 12.02 12.79
C LYS A 366 19.77 12.56 13.75
N LYS A 367 18.77 13.32 13.26
CA LYS A 367 17.68 13.86 14.10
C LYS A 367 16.89 12.74 14.78
N ILE A 368 16.54 11.69 14.05
CA ILE A 368 15.84 10.51 14.58
C ILE A 368 16.68 9.84 15.68
N ARG A 369 17.99 9.66 15.45
CA ARG A 369 18.92 9.04 16.41
C ARG A 369 19.11 9.87 17.67
N ASP A 370 19.27 11.19 17.52
CA ASP A 370 19.39 12.14 18.62
C ASP A 370 18.12 12.16 19.46
N TRP A 371 16.96 12.15 18.80
CA TRP A 371 15.66 12.05 19.47
C TRP A 371 15.56 10.75 20.26
N LYS A 372 15.84 9.59 19.67
CA LYS A 372 15.84 8.29 20.38
C LYS A 372 16.74 8.30 21.62
N THR A 373 17.92 8.91 21.53
CA THR A 373 18.88 8.98 22.64
C THR A 373 18.38 9.89 23.77
N LYS A 374 17.76 11.02 23.43
CA LYS A 374 17.19 11.98 24.40
C LYS A 374 15.91 11.48 25.06
N THR A 375 15.07 10.72 24.35
CA THR A 375 13.79 10.20 24.85
C THR A 375 13.98 8.94 25.72
N ARG A 376 15.12 8.24 25.59
CA ARG A 376 15.50 7.08 26.40
C ARG A 376 15.62 7.34 27.91
N SER A 377 15.72 8.59 28.36
CA SER A 377 15.81 8.93 29.78
C SER A 377 14.45 8.97 30.51
N GLY A 378 13.32 8.86 29.79
CA GLY A 378 11.99 9.05 30.40
C GLY A 378 10.85 8.11 29.99
N LEU A 379 10.95 7.32 28.92
CA LEU A 379 9.84 6.47 28.45
C LEU A 379 10.16 4.96 28.42
N ARG A 380 9.15 4.17 28.82
CA ARG A 380 9.12 2.69 28.76
C ARG A 380 8.99 2.13 27.33
N ASP A 381 8.88 2.98 26.31
CA ASP A 381 8.57 2.56 24.94
C ASP A 381 9.82 2.38 24.07
N LYS A 382 9.88 1.22 23.41
CA LYS A 382 10.98 0.85 22.50
C LYS A 382 10.71 1.45 21.13
N ILE A 383 11.27 2.62 20.85
CA ILE A 383 11.40 3.14 19.48
C ILE A 383 12.43 2.30 18.74
N ILE A 384 11.97 1.59 17.70
CA ILE A 384 12.81 0.83 16.78
C ILE A 384 13.04 1.71 15.55
N ILE A 385 14.31 1.98 15.27
CA ILE A 385 14.73 2.63 14.03
C ILE A 385 15.27 1.51 13.16
N GLY A 386 14.71 1.38 11.97
CA GLY A 386 15.18 0.43 10.98
C GLY A 386 15.03 1.02 9.58
N THR A 387 15.42 0.26 8.58
CA THR A 387 15.08 0.49 7.17
C THR A 387 13.95 -0.48 6.83
N GLY A 388 12.71 0.02 6.85
CA GLY A 388 11.52 -0.77 6.57
C GLY A 388 11.32 -0.95 5.07
N ALA A 389 10.69 -2.07 4.69
CA ALA A 389 10.37 -2.40 3.32
C ALA A 389 8.95 -1.93 2.97
N MET A 390 8.85 -0.88 2.17
CA MET A 390 7.66 -0.43 1.48
C MET A 390 8.08 -0.03 0.07
N SER A 391 7.40 -0.57 -0.95
CA SER A 391 7.75 -0.41 -2.36
C SER A 391 6.93 0.71 -3.00
N PHE A 392 7.39 1.94 -2.85
CA PHE A 392 6.66 3.10 -3.35
C PHE A 392 6.94 3.26 -4.84
N GLY A 393 5.99 2.87 -5.67
CA GLY A 393 6.09 3.08 -7.11
C GLY A 393 4.99 4.01 -7.56
N LEU A 394 5.34 5.11 -8.24
CA LEU A 394 4.34 5.84 -9.01
C LEU A 394 3.95 4.98 -10.21
N TYR A 395 2.78 4.37 -10.13
CA TYR A 395 2.01 4.06 -11.31
C TYR A 395 1.33 5.37 -11.72
N SER A 396 1.83 6.04 -12.77
CA SER A 396 1.09 7.15 -13.35
C SER A 396 0.43 6.70 -14.63
N GLY A 397 -0.88 6.69 -14.58
CA GLY A 397 -1.66 6.99 -15.74
C GLY A 397 -3.04 7.43 -15.29
N VAL A 398 -3.81 8.11 -16.11
CA VAL A 398 -3.56 8.68 -17.42
C VAL A 398 -3.02 10.12 -17.24
N LEU A 399 -1.76 10.36 -17.62
CA LEU A 399 -1.19 11.66 -18.00
C LEU A 399 -1.96 12.48 -19.05
N PRO A 400 -2.49 13.71 -18.82
CA PRO A 400 -2.46 14.72 -19.87
C PRO A 400 -1.03 14.86 -20.44
N SER A 401 -0.94 15.21 -21.73
CA SER A 401 0.27 15.15 -22.57
C SER A 401 1.50 15.94 -22.07
N ASP A 402 1.37 16.72 -21.00
CA ASP A 402 2.30 17.81 -20.67
C ASP A 402 3.12 17.56 -19.39
N PHE A 403 2.94 16.41 -18.71
CA PHE A 403 3.77 16.00 -17.56
C PHE A 403 4.73 14.87 -17.93
N SER A 404 5.66 15.15 -18.85
CA SER A 404 6.66 14.19 -19.33
C SER A 404 7.78 13.83 -18.33
N HIS A 405 7.73 14.34 -17.10
CA HIS A 405 8.73 14.05 -16.07
C HIS A 405 8.05 13.86 -14.70
N LEU A 406 7.32 12.75 -14.54
CA LEU A 406 6.79 12.34 -13.24
C LEU A 406 7.69 11.22 -12.66
N PHE A 407 8.20 11.43 -11.45
CA PHE A 407 9.12 10.51 -10.77
C PHE A 407 8.38 9.54 -9.87
N ALA A 408 8.69 8.24 -9.99
CA ALA A 408 8.39 7.22 -8.98
C ALA A 408 9.00 7.61 -7.62
N ALA A 409 8.28 8.27 -6.71
CA ALA A 409 8.77 8.48 -5.35
C ALA A 409 8.93 7.13 -4.66
N ALA A 410 10.14 6.56 -4.72
CA ALA A 410 10.55 5.39 -3.98
C ALA A 410 10.79 5.76 -2.51
N GLY A 411 10.19 4.99 -1.62
CA GLY A 411 10.75 4.68 -0.31
C GLY A 411 11.19 3.22 -0.30
N GLY A 412 12.01 2.86 0.68
CA GLY A 412 12.88 1.68 0.57
C GLY A 412 12.15 0.35 0.68
N GLY A 413 12.64 -0.69 -0.02
CA GLY A 413 12.15 -2.03 0.25
C GLY A 413 12.56 -3.20 -0.64
N ALA A 414 13.75 -3.22 -1.26
CA ALA A 414 14.23 -4.44 -1.93
C ALA A 414 15.77 -4.53 -2.00
N ALA A 415 16.49 -4.50 -0.86
CA ALA A 415 17.84 -5.09 -0.75
C ALA A 415 18.45 -4.87 0.64
N LEU A 416 18.19 -5.74 1.63
CA LEU A 416 19.11 -5.84 2.77
C LEU A 416 19.49 -7.27 3.19
N VAL A 417 18.86 -8.32 2.67
CA VAL A 417 19.39 -9.68 2.87
C VAL A 417 20.45 -10.04 1.83
N SER A 418 20.33 -9.58 0.58
CA SER A 418 21.29 -9.87 -0.50
C SER A 418 22.49 -8.91 -0.56
N ALA A 419 22.28 -7.60 -0.34
CA ALA A 419 23.36 -6.61 -0.43
C ALA A 419 24.39 -6.69 0.71
N MET A 420 23.97 -7.08 1.94
CA MET A 420 24.92 -7.32 3.04
C MET A 420 25.76 -8.59 2.80
N ILE A 421 25.17 -9.61 2.17
CA ILE A 421 25.88 -10.84 1.81
C ILE A 421 26.89 -10.56 0.69
N ASP A 422 26.56 -9.73 -0.30
CA ASP A 422 27.48 -9.42 -1.40
C ASP A 422 28.56 -8.40 -1.05
N LEU A 423 28.31 -7.43 -0.15
CA LEU A 423 29.37 -6.55 0.36
C LEU A 423 30.41 -7.34 1.18
N SER A 424 29.94 -8.34 1.95
CA SER A 424 30.83 -9.23 2.71
C SER A 424 31.67 -10.16 1.82
N LYS A 425 31.18 -10.47 0.61
CA LYS A 425 31.88 -11.31 -0.38
C LYS A 425 32.81 -10.50 -1.28
N THR A 426 32.51 -9.24 -1.55
CA THR A 426 33.36 -8.33 -2.34
C THR A 426 34.49 -7.70 -1.54
N LEU A 427 34.36 -7.60 -0.21
CA LEU A 427 35.46 -7.25 0.69
C LEU A 427 36.32 -8.48 1.02
N LYS A 428 37.09 -8.93 0.02
CA LYS A 428 38.20 -9.86 0.27
C LYS A 428 39.26 -9.16 1.13
N GLY A 429 39.27 -9.47 2.43
CA GLY A 429 40.43 -9.30 3.29
C GLY A 429 40.26 -8.28 4.42
N LYS A 430 40.51 -8.76 5.66
CA LYS A 430 40.54 -7.97 6.91
C LYS A 430 41.49 -6.77 6.89
N GLU A 431 42.45 -6.72 5.97
CA GLU A 431 43.45 -5.65 5.92
C GLU A 431 43.01 -4.43 5.11
N GLU A 432 42.20 -4.59 4.05
CA GLU A 432 41.67 -3.45 3.28
C GLU A 432 40.54 -2.73 4.00
N ALA A 433 39.73 -3.46 4.78
CA ALA A 433 38.67 -2.87 5.60
C ALA A 433 39.20 -1.89 6.67
N ARG A 434 40.45 -2.06 7.15
CA ARG A 434 41.09 -1.14 8.11
C ARG A 434 41.48 0.22 7.53
N LYS A 435 41.56 0.33 6.20
CA LYS A 435 41.91 1.57 5.50
C LYS A 435 40.70 2.36 5.02
N SER A 436 39.50 1.82 5.19
CA SER A 436 38.26 2.49 4.84
C SER A 436 37.79 3.37 6.00
N ASP A 437 37.37 4.61 5.69
CA ASP A 437 36.74 5.54 6.63
C ASP A 437 35.46 4.98 7.28
N PHE A 438 34.96 3.83 6.80
CA PHE A 438 33.79 3.11 7.28
C PHE A 438 34.11 1.91 8.20
N TYR A 439 35.38 1.70 8.60
CA TYR A 439 35.77 0.60 9.50
C TYR A 439 34.98 0.58 10.83
N PHE A 440 34.51 1.74 11.30
CA PHE A 440 33.70 1.86 12.52
C PHE A 440 32.34 1.15 12.42
N LEU A 441 31.75 1.01 11.22
CA LEU A 441 30.50 0.28 11.01
C LEU A 441 30.67 -1.22 11.26
N TRP A 442 31.86 -1.77 11.00
CA TRP A 442 32.18 -3.17 11.29
C TRP A 442 32.31 -3.45 12.80
N GLN A 443 32.72 -2.45 13.57
CA GLN A 443 32.85 -2.55 15.02
C GLN A 443 31.51 -2.43 15.77
N ALA A 444 30.51 -1.78 15.15
CA ALA A 444 29.19 -1.58 15.74
C ALA A 444 28.28 -2.81 15.73
N ASN A 445 28.67 -3.88 15.03
CA ASN A 445 27.95 -5.16 14.96
C ASN A 445 28.64 -6.30 15.74
N LYS A 446 29.38 -5.94 16.80
CA LYS A 446 29.86 -6.90 17.81
C LYS A 446 29.17 -6.71 19.15
#